data_AF-A0A2N5M4L3-F1
#
_entry.id   AF-A0A2N5M4L3-F1
#
_cell.length_a   1.000
_cell.length_b   1.000
_cell.length_c   1.000
_cell.angle_alpha   90.00
_cell.angle_beta   90.00
_cell.angle_gamma   90.00
#
_symmetry.space_group_name_H-M   'P 1'
#
loop_
_entity.id
_entity.type
_entity.pdbx_description
1 polymer ?
#
loop_
_entity_poly.entity_id
_entity_poly.type
_entity_poly.pdbx_seq_one_letter_code
_entity_poly.pdbx_strand_id
1 'polypeptide(L)'
;MKRISGVFLLLSLLIVLTSCATDTETIEYRGKSKHWNVTYNVIVSSDNSTTTNVLLKYIGGKPVPITTDQKNPTEIQTKIFLQDGEYESSKSGLNPDKKSQTGNISCTVGCSVPDKKDKIDAIVNWDGKSESMVLVSK
;
A
#
# COMPACT_ATOMS: atom_id res chain seq x y z
N MET A 1 25.87 54.69 -14.13
CA MET A 1 25.22 53.88 -13.08
C MET A 1 23.84 53.41 -13.57
N LYS A 2 23.74 52.32 -14.34
CA LYS A 2 22.45 51.79 -14.86
C LYS A 2 22.37 50.25 -14.94
N ARG A 3 23.32 49.52 -14.34
CA ARG A 3 23.45 48.05 -14.50
C ARG A 3 22.96 47.22 -13.31
N ILE A 4 22.60 47.84 -12.19
CA ILE A 4 22.26 47.13 -10.93
C ILE A 4 20.76 46.78 -10.86
N SER A 5 19.89 47.50 -11.59
CA SER A 5 18.42 47.31 -11.52
C SER A 5 17.92 45.99 -12.13
N GLY A 6 18.65 45.41 -13.09
CA GLY A 6 18.25 44.15 -13.74
C GLY A 6 18.57 42.91 -12.91
N VAL A 7 19.61 42.96 -12.07
CA VAL A 7 20.07 41.82 -11.27
C VAL A 7 19.11 41.56 -10.10
N PHE A 8 18.56 42.61 -9.49
CA PHE A 8 17.57 42.47 -8.41
C PHE A 8 16.25 41.84 -8.90
N LEU A 9 15.81 42.17 -10.13
CA LEU A 9 14.59 41.60 -10.72
C LEU A 9 14.76 40.11 -11.07
N LEU A 10 15.96 39.73 -11.50
CA LEU A 10 16.30 38.32 -11.79
C LEU A 10 16.39 37.49 -10.49
N LEU A 11 16.93 38.09 -9.41
CA LEU A 11 17.07 37.44 -8.11
C LEU A 11 15.72 37.23 -7.42
N SER A 12 14.76 38.15 -7.58
CA SER A 12 13.38 37.96 -7.08
C SER A 12 12.62 36.86 -7.82
N LEU A 13 12.91 36.62 -9.11
CA LEU A 13 12.25 35.57 -9.90
C LEU A 13 12.71 34.16 -9.49
N LEU A 14 13.95 34.02 -9.00
CA LEU A 14 14.52 32.76 -8.53
C LEU A 14 13.91 32.25 -7.21
N ILE A 15 13.37 33.15 -6.37
CA ILE A 15 12.77 32.79 -5.08
C ILE A 15 11.36 32.20 -5.24
N VAL A 16 10.66 32.52 -6.35
CA VAL A 16 9.29 32.03 -6.59
C VAL A 16 9.26 30.60 -7.16
N LEU A 17 10.42 30.04 -7.53
CA LEU A 17 10.54 28.72 -8.16
C LEU A 17 10.76 27.57 -7.14
N THR A 18 10.85 27.84 -5.84
CA THR A 18 11.27 26.83 -4.84
C THR A 18 10.14 26.15 -4.06
N SER A 19 8.86 26.29 -4.42
CA SER A 19 7.78 25.60 -3.71
C SER A 19 6.90 24.73 -4.62
N CYS A 20 7.51 23.75 -5.28
CA CYS A 20 6.80 22.51 -5.60
C CYS A 20 7.24 21.45 -4.57
N ALA A 21 6.97 21.71 -3.29
CA ALA A 21 7.01 20.65 -2.30
C ALA A 21 5.73 19.83 -2.51
N THR A 22 5.84 18.71 -3.21
CA THR A 22 4.76 17.74 -3.33
C THR A 22 4.58 17.08 -1.98
N ASP A 23 3.65 17.59 -1.18
CA ASP A 23 3.22 16.94 0.05
C ASP A 23 2.58 15.60 -0.31
N THR A 24 3.11 14.52 0.27
CA THR A 24 2.53 13.18 0.16
C THR A 24 2.05 12.76 1.54
N GLU A 25 0.79 12.38 1.65
CA GLU A 25 0.23 11.80 2.87
C GLU A 25 0.24 10.28 2.75
N THR A 26 0.80 9.59 3.75
CA THR A 26 0.72 8.13 3.83
C THR A 26 -0.16 7.73 5.00
N ILE A 27 -1.23 6.99 4.71
CA ILE A 27 -2.10 6.38 5.71
C ILE A 27 -1.79 4.88 5.75
N GLU A 28 -1.45 4.39 6.93
CA GLU A 28 -1.13 2.98 7.17
C GLU A 28 -2.25 2.33 7.97
N TYR A 29 -2.85 1.28 7.41
CA TYR A 29 -3.82 0.42 8.08
C TYR A 29 -3.19 -0.91 8.45
N ARG A 30 -3.48 -1.42 9.65
CA ARG A 30 -2.97 -2.70 10.13
C ARG A 30 -4.06 -3.58 10.72
N GLY A 31 -3.93 -4.88 10.48
CA GLY A 31 -4.79 -5.90 11.08
C GLY A 31 -4.08 -7.23 11.16
N LYS A 32 -4.55 -8.09 12.06
CA LYS A 32 -3.99 -9.42 12.28
C LYS A 32 -5.10 -10.45 12.31
N SER A 33 -4.80 -11.62 11.76
CA SER A 33 -5.57 -12.84 11.90
C SER A 33 -4.73 -13.89 12.63
N LYS A 34 -5.15 -15.15 12.58
CA LYS A 34 -4.42 -16.26 13.21
C LYS A 34 -3.05 -16.48 12.57
N HIS A 35 -2.94 -16.33 11.25
CA HIS A 35 -1.70 -16.61 10.53
C HIS A 35 -1.09 -15.40 9.81
N TRP A 36 -1.82 -14.29 9.68
CA TRP A 36 -1.37 -13.14 8.90
C TRP A 36 -1.37 -11.85 9.71
N ASN A 37 -0.39 -11.00 9.42
CA ASN A 37 -0.38 -9.59 9.77
C ASN A 37 -0.34 -8.82 8.46
N VAL A 38 -1.39 -8.04 8.20
CA VAL A 38 -1.56 -7.29 6.97
C VAL A 38 -1.32 -5.81 7.27
N THR A 39 -0.51 -5.17 6.44
CA THR A 39 -0.31 -3.73 6.44
C THR A 39 -0.70 -3.19 5.06
N TYR A 40 -1.68 -2.30 5.03
CA TYR A 40 -2.18 -1.66 3.82
C TYR A 40 -1.80 -0.18 3.85
N ASN A 41 -0.99 0.25 2.88
CA ASN A 41 -0.51 1.62 2.77
C ASN A 41 -1.24 2.32 1.62
N VAL A 42 -1.84 3.47 1.95
CA VAL A 42 -2.46 4.38 1.00
C VAL A 42 -1.61 5.63 0.95
N ILE A 43 -0.98 5.89 -0.18
CA ILE A 43 -0.15 7.08 -0.43
C ILE A 43 -0.98 8.02 -1.29
N VAL A 44 -1.33 9.17 -0.74
CA VAL A 44 -2.05 10.25 -1.44
C VAL A 44 -1.05 11.33 -1.80
N SER A 45 -0.91 11.59 -3.09
CA SER A 45 -0.05 12.64 -3.62
C SER A 45 -0.78 13.98 -3.70
N SER A 46 -0.05 15.08 -3.77
CA SER A 46 -0.58 16.45 -3.87
C SER A 46 -1.43 16.70 -5.13
N ASP A 47 -1.31 15.87 -6.16
CA ASP A 47 -2.13 15.88 -7.38
C ASP A 47 -3.41 15.02 -7.24
N ASN A 48 -3.74 14.57 -6.03
CA ASN A 48 -4.80 13.63 -5.70
C ASN A 48 -4.64 12.24 -6.33
N SER A 49 -3.46 11.90 -6.88
CA SER A 49 -3.18 10.52 -7.27
C SER A 49 -2.98 9.64 -6.03
N THR A 50 -3.42 8.38 -6.13
CA THR A 50 -3.32 7.42 -5.01
C THR A 50 -2.47 6.23 -5.43
N THR A 51 -1.51 5.84 -4.59
CA THR A 51 -0.74 4.60 -4.72
C THR A 51 -1.02 3.69 -3.54
N THR A 52 -1.36 2.44 -3.82
CA THR A 52 -1.78 1.46 -2.81
C THR A 52 -0.85 0.26 -2.77
N ASN A 53 -0.33 -0.08 -1.59
CA ASN A 53 0.56 -1.21 -1.38
C ASN A 53 0.09 -2.07 -0.22
N VAL A 54 0.26 -3.39 -0.35
CA VAL A 54 -0.02 -4.34 0.74
C VAL A 54 1.25 -5.09 1.11
N LEU A 55 1.54 -5.14 2.41
CA LEU A 55 2.54 -6.01 3.00
C LEU A 55 1.84 -7.09 3.81
N LEU A 56 2.05 -8.33 3.41
CA LEU A 56 1.64 -9.51 4.17
C LEU A 56 2.83 -10.05 4.94
N LYS A 57 2.64 -10.32 6.23
CA LYS A 57 3.61 -11.04 7.06
C LYS A 57 2.95 -12.25 7.68
N TYR A 58 3.50 -13.42 7.44
CA TYR A 58 3.04 -14.63 8.08
C TYR A 58 3.52 -14.66 9.55
N ILE A 59 2.58 -14.84 10.46
CA ILE A 59 2.78 -14.88 11.92
C ILE A 59 2.32 -16.20 12.54
N GLY A 60 1.94 -17.18 11.72
CA GLY A 60 1.58 -18.50 12.20
C GLY A 60 2.73 -19.23 12.90
N GLY A 61 2.38 -20.06 13.90
CA GLY A 61 3.36 -20.82 14.68
C GLY A 61 3.96 -22.02 13.93
N LYS A 62 3.30 -22.50 12.88
CA LYS A 62 3.82 -23.56 11.99
C LYS A 62 4.43 -22.90 10.75
N PRO A 63 5.41 -23.52 10.06
CA PRO A 63 5.81 -23.05 8.75
C PRO A 63 4.58 -22.90 7.85
N VAL A 64 4.55 -21.83 7.04
CA VAL A 64 3.56 -21.70 5.98
C VAL A 64 3.64 -22.99 5.15
N PRO A 65 2.51 -23.61 4.76
CA PRO A 65 2.53 -24.70 3.79
C PRO A 65 2.89 -24.09 2.43
N ILE A 66 4.17 -23.84 2.23
CA ILE A 66 4.73 -23.38 0.97
C ILE A 66 5.21 -24.65 0.29
N THR A 67 4.59 -24.97 -0.83
CA THR A 67 5.12 -26.00 -1.71
C THR A 67 6.52 -25.56 -2.14
N THR A 68 7.54 -26.34 -1.78
CA THR A 68 8.91 -26.18 -2.31
C THR A 68 9.00 -26.59 -3.77
N ASP A 69 7.92 -27.09 -4.35
CA ASP A 69 7.79 -27.32 -5.77
C ASP A 69 7.75 -25.98 -6.50
N GLN A 70 8.89 -25.57 -7.06
CA GLN A 70 9.01 -24.38 -7.91
C GLN A 70 8.02 -24.38 -9.08
N LYS A 71 7.47 -25.54 -9.47
CA LYS A 71 6.45 -25.62 -10.53
C LYS A 71 5.06 -25.22 -10.06
N ASN A 72 4.76 -25.34 -8.77
CA ASN A 72 3.44 -25.07 -8.19
C ASN A 72 3.57 -24.33 -6.86
N PRO A 73 4.11 -23.10 -6.83
CA PRO A 73 4.26 -22.34 -5.59
C PRO A 73 2.90 -22.05 -4.96
N THR A 74 2.82 -22.04 -3.62
CA THR A 74 1.60 -21.63 -2.90
C THR A 74 1.24 -20.20 -3.28
N GLU A 75 0.17 -20.04 -4.05
CA GLU A 75 -0.37 -18.76 -4.44
C GLU A 75 -1.06 -18.09 -3.25
N ILE A 76 -0.70 -16.84 -3.00
CA ILE A 76 -1.37 -15.98 -2.04
C ILE A 76 -2.07 -14.87 -2.80
N GLN A 77 -3.30 -14.60 -2.39
CA GLN A 77 -4.09 -13.50 -2.88
C GLN A 77 -4.67 -12.71 -1.71
N THR A 78 -4.66 -11.39 -1.83
CA THR A 78 -5.27 -10.49 -0.84
C THR A 78 -6.36 -9.68 -1.51
N LYS A 79 -7.52 -9.62 -0.86
CA LYS A 79 -8.61 -8.72 -1.21
C LYS A 79 -8.80 -7.72 -0.08
N ILE A 80 -8.93 -6.45 -0.44
CA ILE A 80 -9.19 -5.33 0.46
C ILE A 80 -10.55 -4.76 0.08
N PHE A 81 -11.44 -4.66 1.06
CA PHE A 81 -12.79 -4.16 0.91
C PHE A 81 -12.96 -2.87 1.70
N LEU A 82 -13.36 -1.84 0.98
CA LEU A 82 -13.72 -0.52 1.48
C LEU A 82 -15.24 -0.37 1.37
N GLN A 83 -15.80 0.65 2.02
CA GLN A 83 -17.24 0.89 2.00
C GLN A 83 -17.80 0.95 0.57
N ASP A 84 -17.05 1.58 -0.34
CA ASP A 84 -17.45 1.75 -1.74
C ASP A 84 -16.47 1.12 -2.74
N GLY A 85 -15.50 0.30 -2.28
CA GLY A 85 -14.40 -0.14 -3.13
C GLY A 85 -13.86 -1.53 -2.87
N GLU A 86 -13.30 -2.15 -3.91
CA GLU A 86 -12.58 -3.42 -3.82
C GLU A 86 -11.22 -3.28 -4.50
N TYR A 87 -10.20 -3.82 -3.84
CA TYR A 87 -8.85 -3.92 -4.36
C TYR A 87 -8.37 -5.35 -4.23
N GLU A 88 -7.68 -5.82 -5.26
CA GLU A 88 -7.21 -7.20 -5.32
C GLU A 88 -5.74 -7.24 -5.70
N SER A 89 -4.96 -8.04 -4.97
CA SER A 89 -3.59 -8.34 -5.35
C SER A 89 -3.60 -9.36 -6.48
N SER A 90 -2.62 -9.25 -7.39
CA SER A 90 -2.29 -10.40 -8.22
C SER A 90 -1.90 -11.58 -7.33
N LYS A 91 -2.19 -12.79 -7.81
CA LYS A 91 -1.72 -13.99 -7.14
C LYS A 91 -0.20 -14.01 -7.17
N SER A 92 0.42 -14.20 -6.01
CA SER A 92 1.87 -14.21 -5.90
C SER A 92 2.32 -15.26 -4.91
N GLY A 93 3.44 -15.93 -5.21
CA GLY A 93 3.99 -16.97 -4.36
C GLY A 93 4.67 -16.38 -3.12
N LEU A 94 4.46 -16.98 -1.95
CA LEU A 94 5.25 -16.62 -0.76
C LEU A 94 6.64 -17.24 -0.88
N ASN A 95 7.69 -16.43 -0.75
CA ASN A 95 9.03 -16.98 -0.66
C ASN A 95 9.22 -17.64 0.73
N PRO A 96 9.61 -18.93 0.82
CA PRO A 96 9.76 -19.64 2.09
C PRO A 96 10.81 -19.07 3.03
N ASP A 97 11.83 -18.43 2.50
CA ASP A 97 12.87 -17.77 3.29
C ASP A 97 12.39 -16.42 3.82
N LYS A 98 11.39 -15.82 3.15
CA LYS A 98 10.82 -14.53 3.50
C LYS A 98 9.41 -14.74 4.01
N LYS A 99 9.25 -14.83 5.34
CA LYS A 99 7.94 -14.81 6.04
C LYS A 99 7.11 -13.52 5.79
N SER A 100 7.48 -12.70 4.81
CA SER A 100 6.84 -11.46 4.42
C SER A 100 6.89 -11.28 2.91
N GLN A 101 5.82 -10.74 2.35
CA GLN A 101 5.67 -10.42 0.94
C GLN A 101 5.00 -9.07 0.77
N THR A 102 5.58 -8.25 -0.11
CA THR A 102 4.95 -7.02 -0.57
C THR A 102 4.26 -7.30 -1.90
N GLY A 103 3.00 -6.91 -2.02
CA GLY A 103 2.22 -6.97 -3.24
C GLY A 103 1.66 -5.60 -3.59
N ASN A 104 1.68 -5.28 -4.87
CA ASN A 104 0.86 -4.20 -5.40
C ASN A 104 -0.59 -4.71 -5.44
N ILE A 105 -1.53 -3.85 -5.08
CA ILE A 105 -2.95 -4.14 -5.26
C ILE A 105 -3.52 -3.16 -6.26
N SER A 106 -4.44 -3.65 -7.08
CA SER A 106 -5.14 -2.84 -8.06
C SER A 106 -6.58 -2.69 -7.64
N CYS A 107 -7.13 -1.48 -7.83
CA CYS A 107 -8.55 -1.26 -7.65
C CYS A 107 -9.33 -2.01 -8.74
N THR A 108 -10.36 -2.74 -8.33
CA THR A 108 -11.29 -3.44 -9.23
C THR A 108 -12.63 -2.74 -9.30
N VAL A 109 -13.10 -2.15 -8.19
CA VAL A 109 -14.38 -1.43 -8.09
C VAL A 109 -14.22 -0.22 -7.17
N GLY A 110 -14.82 0.91 -7.52
CA GLY A 110 -15.03 2.09 -6.66
C GLY A 110 -13.81 2.52 -5.82
N CYS A 111 -12.81 3.07 -6.50
CA CYS A 111 -11.48 3.38 -5.96
C CYS A 111 -11.42 4.58 -5.00
N SER A 112 -12.33 4.61 -4.02
CA SER A 112 -12.38 5.64 -2.99
C SER A 112 -11.17 5.52 -2.05
N VAL A 113 -10.63 6.68 -1.67
CA VAL A 113 -9.53 6.77 -0.71
C VAL A 113 -10.10 6.68 0.71
N PRO A 114 -9.69 5.70 1.53
CA PRO A 114 -10.19 5.61 2.91
C PRO A 114 -9.62 6.71 3.81
N ASP A 115 -10.48 7.23 4.68
CA ASP A 115 -10.13 8.14 5.75
C ASP A 115 -9.51 7.39 6.93
N LYS A 116 -8.63 8.04 7.71
CA LYS A 116 -7.98 7.45 8.90
C LYS A 116 -8.95 6.82 9.90
N LYS A 117 -10.21 7.23 9.93
CA LYS A 117 -11.22 6.69 10.86
C LYS A 117 -11.87 5.41 10.35
N ASP A 118 -11.65 5.08 9.08
CA ASP A 118 -12.28 3.96 8.43
C ASP A 118 -11.73 2.64 8.94
N LYS A 119 -12.62 1.65 8.90
CA LYS A 119 -12.28 0.25 9.10
C LYS A 119 -12.35 -0.42 7.75
N ILE A 120 -11.32 -1.20 7.44
CA ILE A 120 -11.17 -1.83 6.14
C ILE A 120 -11.18 -3.33 6.36
N ASP A 121 -12.02 -4.06 5.63
CA ASP A 121 -12.02 -5.52 5.70
C ASP A 121 -10.97 -6.08 4.73
N ALA A 122 -10.17 -7.03 5.19
CA ALA A 122 -9.16 -7.69 4.39
C ALA A 122 -9.34 -9.20 4.45
N ILE A 123 -9.22 -9.86 3.30
CA ILE A 123 -9.25 -11.32 3.16
C ILE A 123 -7.94 -11.78 2.55
N VAL A 124 -7.27 -12.73 3.19
CA VAL A 124 -6.07 -13.40 2.69
C VAL A 124 -6.43 -14.83 2.32
N ASN A 125 -6.22 -15.19 1.06
CA ASN A 125 -6.44 -16.54 0.53
C ASN A 125 -5.10 -17.20 0.19
N TRP A 126 -4.91 -18.44 0.62
CA TRP A 126 -3.72 -19.24 0.29
C TRP A 126 -4.03 -20.73 0.44
N ASP A 127 -3.56 -21.58 -0.49
CA ASP A 127 -3.66 -23.05 -0.36
C ASP A 127 -5.07 -23.54 0.04
N GLY A 128 -6.12 -22.98 -0.58
CA GLY A 128 -7.53 -23.28 -0.27
C GLY A 128 -8.04 -22.80 1.09
N LYS A 129 -7.21 -22.11 1.88
CA LYS A 129 -7.56 -21.47 3.16
C LYS A 129 -7.85 -19.99 2.95
N SER A 130 -8.67 -19.46 3.85
CA SER A 130 -9.06 -18.05 3.86
C SER A 130 -9.07 -17.53 5.29
N GLU A 131 -8.56 -16.32 5.49
CA GLU A 131 -8.67 -15.59 6.75
C GLU A 131 -9.11 -14.16 6.50
N SER A 132 -10.10 -13.72 7.27
CA SER A 132 -10.57 -12.33 7.28
C SER A 132 -10.07 -11.60 8.51
N MET A 133 -9.80 -10.30 8.35
CA MET A 133 -9.40 -9.41 9.43
C MET A 133 -9.85 -7.98 9.13
N VAL A 134 -10.07 -7.21 10.21
CA VAL A 134 -10.32 -5.77 10.11
C VAL A 134 -8.99 -5.04 10.23
N LEU A 135 -8.73 -4.12 9.31
CA LEU A 135 -7.60 -3.19 9.36
C LEU A 135 -8.08 -1.85 9.93
N VAL A 136 -7.29 -1.29 10.83
CA VAL A 136 -7.51 0.04 11.42
C VAL A 136 -6.29 0.91 11.18
N SER A 137 -6.48 2.22 11.01
CA SER A 137 -5.35 3.12 10.84
C SER A 137 -4.48 3.12 12.10
N LYS A 138 -3.19 3.37 11.91
CA LYS A 138 -2.24 3.60 13.00
C LYS A 138 -2.14 5.09 13.36
#